data_AF-F0W5V6-F1
#
_entry.id   AF-F0W5V6-F1
#
_cell.length_a   1.000
_cell.length_b   1.000
_cell.length_c   1.000
_cell.angle_alpha   90.00
_cell.angle_beta   90.00
_cell.angle_gamma   90.00
#
_symmetry.space_group_name_H-M   'P 1'
#
loop_
_entity.id
_entity.type
_entity.pdbx_description
1 polymer ?
#
loop_
_entity_poly.entity_id
_entity_poly.type
_entity_poly.pdbx_seq_one_letter_code
_entity_poly.pdbx_strand_id
1 'polypeptide(L)'
;MQFRVRLPSIFRLALARSNQTEWMRYATIKNDSALYQYLSFYKYEKIDPNGLESFQKELQTSWKSLNVLGRIYLSQEGINAQLILPEPNIQSLVESFPNLIDKDQLFLGQRLHLNNEQASSLDPSQVWRSPFEKLDIRIRRQIVRDGAERMLLDVHDSGRALPPDIWHQKLTQNWPKNQLLLDVRNAYEHEVGRFIHATRIMVNTFQETFNAIDTLLQRHEVENGSQPHRILIYCTGGIRCEKAGAYLKQHKGIEYVEKLQGGINNYVDYVRRHSKESLFKGKNFVFDQRCVQNTTTDELIVTSNVLGHCIRCGKSSNTHHNCSNEMCGALFILCESCSQSGITCSDGCQQVVNVMRSMDDAQCRAYRKNHAAQWKPPNPNAFRTGGNRDKRMCTDNILLHNSYSTLSSGKSGKSSMTKCAVPFDEKLDEYLESISSNAFENKHHSSDEMEQSVDLLERVRTQTRMELLKPEQMAFTLQGKLLGFLTTLIGAECALEIGTFSGYSALCIAGALPPYGKLWTCDRDRMAIAFTEKYLGEYARRNLIELVHLDALSFLQNANSDDAKFDLIYLDANKRTYCDCYDYIITNNLLTSRGLYRG
;
A
#
# COMPACT_ATOMS: atom_id res chain seq x y z
N MET A 1 -28.11 -21.14 -27.11
CA MET A 1 -27.98 -19.98 -28.01
C MET A 1 -26.62 -19.35 -27.72
N GLN A 2 -25.60 -19.62 -28.55
CA GLN A 2 -24.22 -19.19 -28.31
C GLN A 2 -24.09 -17.69 -28.61
N PHE A 3 -23.71 -16.90 -27.60
CA PHE A 3 -23.41 -15.49 -27.77
C PHE A 3 -22.02 -15.32 -28.40
N ARG A 4 -21.98 -15.14 -29.73
CA ARG A 4 -20.87 -14.51 -30.44
C ARG A 4 -21.18 -13.02 -30.55
N VAL A 5 -20.50 -12.18 -29.77
CA VAL A 5 -20.53 -10.73 -29.97
C VAL A 5 -19.65 -10.39 -31.17
N ARG A 6 -20.26 -9.98 -32.28
CA ARG A 6 -19.57 -9.37 -33.42
C ARG A 6 -19.24 -7.92 -33.09
N LEU A 7 -17.96 -7.55 -33.18
CA LEU A 7 -17.49 -6.18 -33.09
C LEU A 7 -18.11 -5.29 -34.19
N PRO A 8 -18.56 -4.06 -33.87
CA PRO A 8 -18.99 -3.08 -34.87
C PRO A 8 -17.83 -2.62 -35.76
N SER A 9 -18.16 -2.36 -37.03
CA SER A 9 -17.29 -2.09 -38.18
C SER A 9 -16.49 -0.78 -38.16
N ILE A 10 -16.28 -0.13 -37.01
CA ILE A 10 -15.51 1.12 -36.90
C ILE A 10 -14.00 0.87 -36.69
N PHE A 11 -13.60 -0.34 -36.27
CA PHE A 11 -12.20 -0.68 -36.01
C PHE A 11 -11.31 -0.96 -37.23
N ARG A 12 -11.84 -0.93 -38.47
CA ARG A 12 -11.05 -1.25 -39.68
C ARG A 12 -10.30 -0.08 -40.32
N LEU A 13 -10.52 1.16 -39.89
CA LEU A 13 -9.87 2.35 -40.48
C LEU A 13 -8.67 2.89 -39.68
N ALA A 14 -8.36 2.34 -38.50
CA ALA A 14 -7.20 2.77 -37.70
C ALA A 14 -5.93 1.92 -37.91
N LEU A 15 -6.01 0.81 -38.66
CA LEU A 15 -4.89 -0.13 -38.87
C LEU A 15 -4.20 -0.01 -40.23
N ALA A 16 -4.49 1.05 -40.98
CA ALA A 16 -3.94 1.26 -42.32
C ALA A 16 -3.13 2.56 -42.45
N ARG A 17 -2.37 2.94 -41.40
CA ARG A 17 -1.21 3.85 -41.47
C ARG A 17 -0.26 3.56 -40.30
N SER A 18 0.36 2.38 -40.30
CA SER A 18 1.37 2.01 -39.30
C SER A 18 2.68 1.61 -39.99
N ASN A 19 3.54 2.61 -40.22
CA ASN A 19 4.99 2.44 -40.32
C ASN A 19 5.68 3.64 -39.68
N GLN A 20 5.18 4.03 -38.50
CA GLN A 20 5.90 4.83 -37.52
C GLN A 20 5.64 4.21 -36.16
N THR A 21 6.73 3.86 -35.50
CA THR A 21 6.86 2.93 -34.38
C THR A 21 6.19 3.45 -33.10
N GLU A 22 5.69 2.51 -32.29
CA GLU A 22 5.07 2.70 -30.96
C GLU A 22 5.89 3.57 -29.99
N TRP A 23 7.18 3.78 -30.28
CA TRP A 23 8.09 4.62 -29.52
C TRP A 23 7.71 6.11 -29.54
N MET A 24 7.13 6.63 -30.63
CA MET A 24 6.66 8.03 -30.65
C MET A 24 5.46 8.27 -29.73
N ARG A 25 4.61 7.26 -29.44
CA ARG A 25 3.48 7.44 -28.51
C ARG A 25 3.92 7.49 -27.03
N TYR A 26 4.97 6.76 -26.66
CA TYR A 26 5.55 6.84 -25.32
C TYR A 26 6.41 8.11 -25.15
N ALA A 27 7.12 8.55 -26.20
CA ALA A 27 7.92 9.77 -26.18
C ALA A 27 7.09 11.07 -26.22
N THR A 28 5.83 11.04 -26.68
CA THR A 28 4.97 12.23 -26.70
C THR A 28 4.39 12.58 -25.33
N ILE A 29 4.52 11.72 -24.31
CA ILE A 29 3.92 11.94 -22.97
C ILE A 29 4.87 12.67 -22.00
N LYS A 30 6.19 12.71 -22.28
CA LYS A 30 7.14 13.45 -21.42
C LYS A 30 7.10 14.98 -21.62
N ASN A 31 6.22 15.48 -22.48
CA ASN A 31 6.14 16.91 -22.76
C ASN A 31 4.71 17.44 -22.74
N ASP A 32 3.91 17.05 -21.74
CA ASP A 32 2.71 17.83 -21.44
C ASP A 32 2.45 17.90 -19.95
N SER A 33 2.23 19.12 -19.50
CA SER A 33 1.64 19.58 -18.24
C SER A 33 0.23 19.02 -18.00
N ALA A 34 0.04 17.70 -18.14
CA ALA A 34 -1.28 17.08 -18.18
C ALA A 34 -1.86 16.96 -16.77
N LEU A 35 -3.03 17.56 -16.58
CA LEU A 35 -3.83 17.43 -15.37
C LEU A 35 -4.42 16.02 -15.29
N TYR A 36 -4.15 15.31 -14.19
CA TYR A 36 -4.72 14.01 -13.91
C TYR A 36 -5.97 14.16 -13.06
N GLN A 37 -7.00 13.39 -13.35
CA GLN A 37 -8.22 13.34 -12.56
C GLN A 37 -8.17 12.12 -11.65
N TYR A 38 -8.40 12.28 -10.35
CA TYR A 38 -8.72 11.15 -9.46
C TYR A 38 -10.16 10.70 -9.67
N LEU A 39 -10.36 9.39 -9.80
CA LEU A 39 -11.68 8.76 -9.86
C LEU A 39 -11.78 7.58 -8.90
N SER A 40 -12.99 7.36 -8.40
CA SER A 40 -13.34 6.16 -7.65
C SER A 40 -14.74 5.71 -8.04
N PHE A 41 -14.92 4.40 -8.21
CA PHE A 41 -16.23 3.80 -8.45
C PHE A 41 -16.24 2.35 -8.00
N TYR A 42 -17.44 1.80 -7.88
CA TYR A 42 -17.66 0.37 -7.70
C TYR A 42 -18.93 -0.01 -8.44
N LYS A 43 -19.04 -1.28 -8.81
CA LYS A 43 -20.27 -1.83 -9.36
C LYS A 43 -20.41 -3.28 -8.90
N TYR A 44 -21.54 -3.60 -8.29
CA TYR A 44 -21.94 -4.98 -8.04
C TYR A 44 -22.71 -5.49 -9.26
N GLU A 45 -21.99 -6.19 -10.13
CA GLU A 45 -22.51 -6.83 -11.32
C GLU A 45 -21.90 -8.23 -11.36
N LYS A 46 -22.70 -9.27 -11.60
CA LYS A 46 -22.16 -10.63 -11.61
C LYS A 46 -21.24 -10.80 -12.82
N ILE A 47 -19.98 -11.12 -12.55
CA ILE A 47 -18.98 -11.41 -13.57
C ILE A 47 -18.80 -12.92 -13.64
N ASP A 48 -18.81 -13.49 -14.85
CA ASP A 48 -18.59 -14.92 -15.06
C ASP A 48 -17.25 -15.34 -14.44
N PRO A 49 -17.25 -16.29 -13.48
CA PRO A 49 -16.01 -16.79 -12.87
C PRO A 49 -15.00 -17.31 -13.88
N ASN A 50 -15.46 -17.92 -14.97
CA ASN A 50 -14.58 -18.48 -16.00
C ASN A 50 -13.96 -17.39 -16.89
N GLY A 51 -14.59 -16.21 -16.95
CA GLY A 51 -14.12 -15.06 -17.73
C GLY A 51 -13.25 -14.08 -16.94
N LEU A 52 -13.11 -14.25 -15.62
CA LEU A 52 -12.55 -13.23 -14.73
C LEU A 52 -11.07 -12.88 -15.05
N GLU A 53 -10.25 -13.88 -15.35
CA GLU A 53 -8.84 -13.66 -15.74
C GLU A 53 -8.71 -13.00 -17.12
N SER A 54 -9.56 -13.41 -18.07
CA SER A 54 -9.60 -12.78 -19.39
C SER A 54 -10.03 -11.33 -19.28
N PHE A 55 -11.05 -11.05 -18.47
CA PHE A 55 -11.55 -9.72 -18.24
C PHE A 55 -10.53 -8.83 -17.51
N GLN A 56 -9.80 -9.37 -16.54
CA GLN A 56 -8.67 -8.68 -15.91
C GLN A 56 -7.61 -8.26 -16.94
N LYS A 57 -7.23 -9.15 -17.87
CA LYS A 57 -6.25 -8.85 -18.92
C LYS A 57 -6.77 -7.79 -19.91
N GLU A 58 -8.04 -7.85 -20.25
CA GLU A 58 -8.71 -6.87 -21.09
C GLU A 58 -8.70 -5.48 -20.43
N LEU A 59 -9.13 -5.37 -19.17
CA LEU A 59 -9.05 -4.14 -18.38
C LEU A 59 -7.62 -3.63 -18.29
N GLN A 60 -6.66 -4.49 -17.99
CA GLN A 60 -5.25 -4.11 -17.88
C GLN A 60 -4.72 -3.52 -19.19
N THR A 61 -5.06 -4.13 -20.32
CA THR A 61 -4.60 -3.68 -21.65
C THR A 61 -5.27 -2.37 -22.04
N SER A 62 -6.61 -2.31 -21.94
CA SER A 62 -7.39 -1.13 -22.30
C SER A 62 -7.02 0.07 -21.44
N TRP A 63 -6.93 -0.08 -20.11
CA TRP A 63 -6.69 1.04 -19.20
C TRP A 63 -5.23 1.47 -19.16
N LYS A 64 -4.28 0.56 -19.38
CA LYS A 64 -2.87 0.92 -19.60
C LYS A 64 -2.72 1.81 -20.84
N SER A 65 -3.46 1.53 -21.93
CA SER A 65 -3.46 2.37 -23.13
C SER A 65 -4.01 3.79 -22.91
N LEU A 66 -4.82 3.97 -21.86
CA LEU A 66 -5.39 5.26 -21.43
C LEU A 66 -4.55 5.96 -20.35
N ASN A 67 -3.37 5.44 -20.02
CA ASN A 67 -2.50 5.93 -18.94
C ASN A 67 -3.19 5.95 -17.56
N VAL A 68 -4.06 4.98 -17.30
CA VAL A 68 -4.67 4.80 -15.98
C VAL A 68 -3.62 4.26 -15.01
N LEU A 69 -3.51 4.87 -13.83
CA LEU A 69 -2.82 4.33 -12.66
C LEU A 69 -3.85 4.12 -11.56
N GLY A 70 -3.71 3.11 -10.71
CA GLY A 70 -4.77 2.84 -9.75
C GLY A 70 -4.72 1.47 -9.14
N ARG A 71 -5.58 1.26 -8.15
CA ARG A 71 -5.83 -0.05 -7.55
C ARG A 71 -7.26 -0.47 -7.82
N ILE A 72 -7.42 -1.66 -8.38
CA ILE A 72 -8.71 -2.21 -8.75
C ILE A 72 -8.84 -3.61 -8.18
N TYR A 73 -9.96 -3.87 -7.52
CA TYR A 73 -10.36 -5.19 -7.09
C TYR A 73 -11.47 -5.71 -7.99
N LEU A 74 -11.23 -6.88 -8.54
CA LEU A 74 -12.16 -7.60 -9.39
C LEU A 74 -12.60 -8.88 -8.68
N SER A 75 -13.89 -9.16 -8.68
CA SER A 75 -14.47 -10.39 -8.13
C SER A 75 -15.64 -10.84 -9.01
N GLN A 76 -16.09 -12.07 -8.80
CA GLN A 76 -17.35 -12.57 -9.35
C GLN A 76 -18.54 -11.68 -8.96
N GLU A 77 -18.47 -11.00 -7.79
CA GLU A 77 -19.52 -10.07 -7.34
C GLU A 77 -19.42 -8.67 -7.97
N GLY A 78 -18.37 -8.35 -8.73
CA GLY A 78 -18.24 -7.08 -9.43
C GLY A 78 -16.85 -6.45 -9.39
N ILE A 79 -16.79 -5.12 -9.39
CA ILE A 79 -15.55 -4.32 -9.43
C ILE A 79 -15.56 -3.19 -8.38
N ASN A 80 -14.39 -2.88 -7.83
CA ASN A 80 -14.12 -1.69 -7.02
C ASN A 80 -12.80 -1.07 -7.47
N ALA A 81 -12.81 0.21 -7.84
CA ALA A 81 -11.68 0.87 -8.46
C ALA A 81 -11.41 2.23 -7.83
N GLN A 82 -10.14 2.50 -7.54
CA GLN A 82 -9.60 3.83 -7.26
C GLN A 82 -8.47 4.07 -8.25
N LEU A 83 -8.55 5.13 -9.04
CA LEU A 83 -7.62 5.38 -10.13
C LEU A 83 -7.38 6.86 -10.38
N ILE A 84 -6.33 7.14 -11.13
CA ILE A 84 -6.02 8.44 -11.73
C ILE A 84 -5.74 8.22 -13.21
N LEU A 85 -6.09 9.18 -14.06
CA LEU A 85 -5.72 9.19 -15.47
C LEU A 85 -5.71 10.64 -16.00
N PRO A 86 -5.05 10.91 -17.14
CA PRO A 86 -5.11 12.23 -17.78
C PRO A 86 -6.56 12.64 -18.07
N GLU A 87 -6.93 13.88 -17.74
CA GLU A 87 -8.29 14.40 -17.95
C GLU A 87 -8.88 14.14 -19.34
N PRO A 88 -8.13 14.29 -20.45
CA PRO A 88 -8.64 14.02 -21.80
C PRO A 88 -9.10 12.57 -22.01
N ASN A 89 -8.59 11.62 -21.22
CA ASN A 89 -8.87 10.20 -21.37
C ASN A 89 -10.09 9.73 -20.57
N ILE A 90 -10.73 10.60 -19.77
CA ILE A 90 -11.90 10.23 -18.95
C ILE A 90 -13.04 9.71 -19.83
N GLN A 91 -13.35 10.38 -20.93
CA GLN A 91 -14.45 9.97 -21.80
C GLN A 91 -14.17 8.60 -22.42
N SER A 92 -12.95 8.37 -22.91
CA SER A 92 -12.50 7.07 -23.43
C SER A 92 -12.55 5.96 -22.38
N LEU A 93 -12.28 6.28 -21.10
CA LEU A 93 -12.43 5.34 -20.00
C LEU A 93 -13.90 4.92 -19.84
N VAL A 94 -14.82 5.87 -19.77
CA VAL A 94 -16.26 5.58 -19.63
C VAL A 94 -16.77 4.76 -20.82
N GLU A 95 -16.36 5.13 -22.03
CA GLU A 95 -16.76 4.44 -23.26
C GLU A 95 -16.13 3.06 -23.44
N SER A 96 -15.00 2.79 -22.79
CA SER A 96 -14.33 1.47 -22.88
C SER A 96 -15.16 0.34 -22.26
N PHE A 97 -15.90 0.64 -21.18
CA PHE A 97 -16.74 -0.34 -20.48
C PHE A 97 -18.05 0.29 -19.98
N PRO A 98 -18.99 0.66 -20.87
CA PRO A 98 -20.21 1.38 -20.50
C PRO A 98 -21.15 0.57 -19.60
N ASN A 99 -21.06 -0.76 -19.68
CA ASN A 99 -21.80 -1.67 -18.78
C ASN A 99 -21.18 -1.75 -17.39
N LEU A 100 -19.95 -1.27 -17.19
CA LEU A 100 -19.24 -1.34 -15.90
C LEU A 100 -19.12 0.04 -15.26
N ILE A 101 -18.90 1.06 -16.09
CA ILE A 101 -18.63 2.44 -15.70
C ILE A 101 -19.84 3.28 -16.08
N ASP A 102 -20.66 3.58 -15.09
CA ASP A 102 -21.73 4.55 -15.22
C ASP A 102 -21.18 5.93 -14.84
N LYS A 103 -21.30 6.90 -15.75
CA LYS A 103 -20.81 8.27 -15.55
C LYS A 103 -21.42 8.90 -14.28
N ASP A 104 -22.66 8.56 -13.96
CA ASP A 104 -23.35 9.11 -12.79
C ASP A 104 -22.91 8.47 -11.47
N GLN A 105 -22.16 7.35 -11.53
CA GLN A 105 -21.60 6.66 -10.37
C GLN A 105 -20.10 6.93 -10.18
N LEU A 106 -19.48 7.66 -11.09
CA LEU A 106 -18.09 8.08 -10.96
C LEU A 106 -17.98 9.20 -9.94
N PHE A 107 -17.25 8.94 -8.87
CA PHE A 107 -16.74 10.04 -8.05
C PHE A 107 -15.54 10.67 -8.73
N LEU A 108 -15.63 11.97 -9.04
CA LEU A 108 -14.52 12.78 -9.53
C LEU A 108 -13.90 13.51 -8.34
N GLY A 109 -12.72 13.07 -7.93
CA GLY A 109 -11.97 13.68 -6.83
C GLY A 109 -11.10 14.86 -7.28
N GLN A 110 -10.00 15.03 -6.56
CA GLN A 110 -9.06 16.10 -6.82
C GLN A 110 -8.35 15.93 -8.18
N ARG A 111 -8.08 17.07 -8.82
CA ARG A 111 -7.23 17.17 -10.00
C ARG A 111 -5.77 17.30 -9.56
N LEU A 112 -4.89 16.54 -10.17
CA LEU A 112 -3.52 16.31 -9.73
C LEU A 112 -2.55 16.69 -10.85
N HIS A 113 -1.53 17.47 -10.52
CA HIS A 113 -0.39 17.68 -11.41
C HIS A 113 0.67 16.65 -11.05
N LEU A 114 0.94 15.71 -11.95
CA LEU A 114 1.99 14.73 -11.76
C LEU A 114 3.28 15.31 -12.34
N ASN A 115 4.23 15.65 -11.46
CA ASN A 115 5.57 16.20 -11.75
C ASN A 115 5.59 17.57 -12.48
N ASN A 116 6.13 18.59 -11.82
CA ASN A 116 6.64 19.79 -12.48
C ASN A 116 8.02 20.11 -11.91
N GLU A 117 9.05 20.24 -12.75
CA GLU A 117 10.26 21.02 -12.41
C GLU A 117 9.92 22.51 -12.20
N GLN A 118 8.77 22.97 -12.71
CA GLN A 118 8.16 24.28 -12.43
C GLN A 118 7.42 24.36 -11.07
N ALA A 119 7.34 23.26 -10.31
CA ALA A 119 6.75 23.22 -8.97
C ALA A 119 7.48 24.11 -7.96
N SER A 120 8.67 24.59 -8.30
CA SER A 120 9.42 25.60 -7.55
C SER A 120 8.72 26.98 -7.51
N SER A 121 7.76 27.23 -8.42
CA SER A 121 6.99 28.47 -8.50
C SER A 121 5.53 28.36 -8.00
N LEU A 122 5.06 27.14 -7.71
CA LEU A 122 3.73 26.87 -7.18
C LEU A 122 3.79 26.76 -5.65
N ASP A 123 2.72 27.16 -4.97
CA ASP A 123 2.56 26.92 -3.54
C ASP A 123 2.77 25.42 -3.24
N PRO A 124 3.63 25.04 -2.27
CA PRO A 124 3.83 23.65 -1.85
C PRO A 124 2.53 22.87 -1.58
N SER A 125 1.43 23.55 -1.25
CA SER A 125 0.09 22.95 -1.11
C SER A 125 -0.53 22.42 -2.42
N GLN A 126 0.05 22.76 -3.58
CA GLN A 126 -0.46 22.44 -4.92
C GLN A 126 0.37 21.39 -5.67
N VAL A 127 1.50 20.96 -5.12
CA VAL A 127 2.39 19.95 -5.72
C VAL A 127 2.03 18.57 -5.15
N TRP A 128 1.16 17.85 -5.85
CA TRP A 128 0.63 16.58 -5.37
C TRP A 128 1.47 15.39 -5.85
N ARG A 129 1.95 14.57 -4.91
CA ARG A 129 2.55 13.27 -5.26
C ARG A 129 1.46 12.34 -5.80
N SER A 130 1.82 11.54 -6.81
CA SER A 130 0.89 10.55 -7.37
C SER A 130 0.37 9.60 -6.27
N PRO A 131 -0.95 9.42 -6.11
CA PRO A 131 -1.53 8.47 -5.15
C PRO A 131 -1.36 7.01 -5.56
N PHE A 132 -0.95 6.74 -6.81
CA PHE A 132 -0.72 5.42 -7.36
C PHE A 132 0.54 5.40 -8.21
N GLU A 133 1.43 4.44 -7.96
CA GLU A 133 2.66 4.26 -8.75
C GLU A 133 2.41 3.49 -10.06
N LYS A 134 1.37 2.64 -10.10
CA LYS A 134 1.06 1.76 -11.24
C LYS A 134 -0.42 1.40 -11.31
N LEU A 135 -0.83 0.85 -12.45
CA LEU A 135 -2.10 0.13 -12.60
C LEU A 135 -2.00 -1.27 -11.99
N ASP A 136 -2.73 -1.52 -10.92
CA ASP A 136 -2.75 -2.77 -10.16
C ASP A 136 -4.18 -3.32 -10.06
N ILE A 137 -4.52 -4.21 -10.98
CA ILE A 137 -5.81 -4.91 -11.02
C ILE A 137 -5.63 -6.27 -10.36
N ARG A 138 -6.37 -6.55 -9.28
CA ARG A 138 -6.25 -7.78 -8.50
C ARG A 138 -7.58 -8.52 -8.42
N ILE A 139 -7.55 -9.80 -8.76
CA ILE A 139 -8.66 -10.71 -8.49
C ILE A 139 -8.75 -10.98 -6.99
N ARG A 140 -9.96 -10.89 -6.44
CA ARG A 140 -10.30 -11.10 -5.04
C ARG A 140 -11.58 -11.91 -4.94
N ARG A 141 -11.79 -12.55 -3.78
CA ARG A 141 -13.06 -13.22 -3.47
C ARG A 141 -14.21 -12.24 -3.35
N GLN A 142 -13.93 -11.04 -2.84
CA GLN A 142 -14.90 -9.97 -2.64
C GLN A 142 -14.24 -8.63 -2.99
N ILE A 143 -14.99 -7.72 -3.59
CA ILE A 143 -14.52 -6.36 -3.91
C ILE A 143 -14.45 -5.46 -2.66
N VAL A 144 -15.20 -5.83 -1.62
CA VAL A 144 -15.03 -5.38 -0.25
C VAL A 144 -15.22 -6.58 0.69
N ARG A 145 -14.22 -6.83 1.53
CA ARG A 145 -14.20 -8.02 2.39
C ARG A 145 -15.09 -7.79 3.62
N ASP A 146 -16.20 -8.50 3.68
CA ASP A 146 -17.26 -8.34 4.71
C ASP A 146 -17.20 -9.39 5.83
N GLY A 147 -16.36 -10.43 5.69
CA GLY A 147 -16.22 -11.49 6.69
C GLY A 147 -17.39 -12.49 6.73
N ALA A 148 -18.37 -12.34 5.85
CA ALA A 148 -19.60 -13.12 5.80
C ALA A 148 -19.56 -14.14 4.66
N GLU A 149 -18.45 -14.86 4.51
CA GLU A 149 -18.19 -15.80 3.40
C GLU A 149 -19.23 -16.94 3.29
N ARG A 150 -19.98 -17.21 4.37
CA ARG A 150 -21.05 -18.22 4.43
C ARG A 150 -22.46 -17.64 4.32
N MET A 151 -22.58 -16.32 4.21
CA MET A 151 -23.84 -15.60 4.17
C MET A 151 -24.09 -15.14 2.74
N LEU A 152 -25.24 -15.52 2.19
CA LEU A 152 -25.68 -15.00 0.90
C LEU A 152 -26.32 -13.65 1.15
N LEU A 153 -25.65 -12.57 0.72
CA LEU A 153 -26.16 -11.21 0.78
C LEU A 153 -26.52 -10.75 -0.63
N ASP A 154 -27.80 -10.44 -0.85
CA ASP A 154 -28.22 -9.79 -2.08
C ASP A 154 -28.07 -8.27 -1.95
N VAL A 155 -27.01 -7.72 -2.55
CA VAL A 155 -26.73 -6.27 -2.52
C VAL A 155 -27.75 -5.45 -3.33
N HIS A 156 -28.53 -6.07 -4.22
CA HIS A 156 -29.63 -5.38 -4.90
C HIS A 156 -30.82 -5.15 -3.95
N ASP A 157 -30.90 -5.91 -2.87
CA ASP A 157 -31.87 -5.73 -1.79
C ASP A 157 -31.24 -5.15 -0.51
N SER A 158 -30.62 -3.97 -0.64
CA SER A 158 -29.82 -3.34 0.41
C SER A 158 -30.39 -2.03 0.98
N GLY A 159 -31.68 -1.77 0.75
CA GLY A 159 -32.36 -0.57 1.21
C GLY A 159 -32.35 0.58 0.20
N ARG A 160 -33.04 1.67 0.55
CA ARG A 160 -33.31 2.79 -0.36
C ARG A 160 -32.12 3.74 -0.42
N ALA A 161 -31.61 4.00 -1.63
CA ALA A 161 -30.63 5.06 -1.85
C ALA A 161 -31.30 6.44 -1.74
N LEU A 162 -30.73 7.32 -0.91
CA LEU A 162 -31.16 8.70 -0.75
C LEU A 162 -30.17 9.64 -1.47
N PRO A 163 -30.65 10.46 -2.40
CA PRO A 163 -29.89 11.58 -2.94
C PRO A 163 -29.39 12.53 -1.84
N PRO A 164 -28.24 13.23 -2.05
CA PRO A 164 -27.64 14.10 -1.02
C PRO A 164 -28.54 15.21 -0.48
N ASP A 165 -29.44 15.76 -1.29
CA ASP A 165 -30.40 16.79 -0.91
C ASP A 165 -31.45 16.27 0.06
N ILE A 166 -32.05 15.11 -0.24
CA ILE A 166 -33.01 14.43 0.63
C ILE A 166 -32.33 13.98 1.93
N TRP A 167 -31.11 13.44 1.82
CA TRP A 167 -30.29 13.10 2.98
C TRP A 167 -30.05 14.31 3.87
N HIS A 168 -29.63 15.43 3.29
CA HIS A 168 -29.38 16.68 4.01
C HIS A 168 -30.63 17.14 4.75
N GLN A 169 -31.76 17.26 4.04
CA GLN A 169 -33.04 17.69 4.64
C GLN A 169 -33.43 16.80 5.82
N LYS A 170 -33.25 15.49 5.68
CA LYS A 170 -33.60 14.52 6.71
C LYS A 170 -32.76 14.62 7.98
N LEU A 171 -31.48 14.96 7.83
CA LEU A 171 -30.59 15.20 8.97
C LEU A 171 -30.81 16.58 9.63
N THR A 172 -31.41 17.54 8.93
CA THR A 172 -31.73 18.87 9.48
C THR A 172 -33.05 18.88 10.27
N GLN A 173 -33.99 18.01 9.94
CA GLN A 173 -35.25 17.86 10.67
C GLN A 173 -35.02 17.34 12.10
N ASN A 174 -35.98 17.57 13.00
CA ASN A 174 -35.92 17.05 14.38
C ASN A 174 -35.60 15.54 14.38
N TRP A 175 -34.41 15.19 14.87
CA TRP A 175 -33.89 13.82 14.89
C TRP A 175 -34.75 12.92 15.80
N PRO A 176 -35.53 11.98 15.27
CA PRO A 176 -36.33 11.05 16.06
C PRO A 176 -35.49 10.18 16.98
N LYS A 177 -36.03 9.82 18.16
CA LYS A 177 -35.36 8.93 19.12
C LYS A 177 -35.25 7.48 18.63
N ASN A 178 -36.25 6.98 17.89
CA ASN A 178 -36.31 5.58 17.44
C ASN A 178 -35.72 5.38 16.03
N GLN A 179 -34.56 6.00 15.77
CA GLN A 179 -33.81 5.76 14.54
C GLN A 179 -32.30 5.86 14.78
N LEU A 180 -31.53 5.18 13.94
CA LEU A 180 -30.07 5.21 13.99
C LEU A 180 -29.49 5.81 12.71
N LEU A 181 -28.41 6.57 12.86
CA LEU A 181 -27.51 6.92 11.77
C LEU A 181 -26.20 6.17 11.98
N LEU A 182 -25.91 5.15 11.19
CA LEU A 182 -24.70 4.36 11.33
C LEU A 182 -23.62 4.83 10.37
N ASP A 183 -22.47 5.18 10.93
CA ASP A 183 -21.22 5.28 10.17
C ASP A 183 -20.65 3.87 9.96
N VAL A 184 -20.85 3.31 8.75
CA VAL A 184 -20.35 1.96 8.38
C VAL A 184 -18.88 1.99 7.95
N ARG A 185 -18.17 3.05 8.32
CA ARG A 185 -16.72 3.15 8.16
C ARG A 185 -15.97 2.52 9.34
N ASN A 186 -14.67 2.36 9.20
CA ASN A 186 -13.82 1.90 10.28
C ASN A 186 -13.72 2.99 11.36
N ALA A 187 -13.34 2.53 12.54
CA ALA A 187 -13.14 3.29 13.75
C ALA A 187 -12.38 4.63 13.50
N TYR A 188 -11.19 4.58 12.91
CA TYR A 188 -10.34 5.75 12.70
C TYR A 188 -10.97 6.79 11.75
N GLU A 189 -11.81 6.36 10.78
CA GLU A 189 -12.44 7.27 9.83
C GLU A 189 -13.52 8.15 10.50
N HIS A 190 -14.19 7.62 11.52
CA HIS A 190 -15.22 8.32 12.28
C HIS A 190 -14.67 9.35 13.27
N GLU A 191 -13.46 9.10 13.79
CA GLU A 191 -12.83 9.95 14.81
C GLU A 191 -12.50 11.34 14.26
N VAL A 192 -12.11 11.43 12.99
CA VAL A 192 -11.71 12.69 12.34
C VAL A 192 -12.84 13.37 11.57
N GLY A 193 -13.91 12.66 11.22
CA GLY A 193 -15.07 13.26 10.59
C GLY A 193 -16.29 12.36 10.60
N ARG A 194 -17.49 12.94 10.72
CA ARG A 194 -18.75 12.21 10.79
C ARG A 194 -19.94 13.14 10.55
N PHE A 195 -21.08 12.57 10.15
CA PHE A 195 -22.34 13.30 10.19
C PHE A 195 -22.76 13.61 11.63
N ILE A 196 -23.48 14.72 11.81
CA ILE A 196 -24.28 14.93 13.03
C ILE A 196 -25.21 13.74 13.25
N HIS A 197 -25.49 13.41 14.52
CA HIS A 197 -26.27 12.23 14.95
C HIS A 197 -25.65 10.86 14.66
N ALA A 198 -24.47 10.78 14.02
CA ALA A 198 -23.90 9.49 13.65
C ALA A 198 -23.45 8.67 14.87
N THR A 199 -23.99 7.47 14.98
CA THR A 199 -23.50 6.39 15.83
C THR A 199 -22.37 5.66 15.12
N ARG A 200 -21.25 5.51 15.82
CA ARG A 200 -20.05 4.83 15.33
C ARG A 200 -20.21 3.31 15.38
N ILE A 201 -19.83 2.62 14.30
CA ILE A 201 -19.55 1.18 14.37
C ILE A 201 -18.06 1.02 14.70
N MET A 202 -17.75 0.53 15.89
CA MET A 202 -16.37 0.49 16.39
C MET A 202 -15.62 -0.73 15.86
N VAL A 203 -15.26 -0.71 14.58
CA VAL A 203 -14.55 -1.82 13.93
C VAL A 203 -13.23 -1.35 13.33
N ASN A 204 -12.20 -2.18 13.39
CA ASN A 204 -10.93 -1.87 12.74
C ASN A 204 -10.94 -2.24 11.26
N THR A 205 -11.71 -3.28 10.94
CA THR A 205 -11.90 -3.75 9.57
C THR A 205 -13.37 -4.01 9.29
N PHE A 206 -13.79 -3.82 8.04
CA PHE A 206 -15.18 -4.01 7.64
C PHE A 206 -15.70 -5.44 7.90
N GLN A 207 -14.81 -6.44 7.99
CA GLN A 207 -15.15 -7.83 8.31
C GLN A 207 -15.83 -8.02 9.67
N GLU A 208 -15.63 -7.07 10.58
CA GLU A 208 -16.18 -7.12 11.94
C GLU A 208 -17.54 -6.42 12.05
N THR A 209 -17.98 -5.73 10.98
CA THR A 209 -19.12 -4.81 10.98
C THR A 209 -20.42 -5.49 11.37
N PHE A 210 -20.71 -6.68 10.85
CA PHE A 210 -22.00 -7.34 11.08
C PHE A 210 -22.19 -7.75 12.54
N ASN A 211 -21.16 -8.31 13.18
CA ASN A 211 -21.20 -8.59 14.62
C ASN A 211 -21.33 -7.30 15.46
N ALA A 212 -20.69 -6.21 15.02
CA ALA A 212 -20.79 -4.92 15.70
C ALA A 212 -22.18 -4.28 15.52
N ILE A 213 -22.82 -4.46 14.37
CA ILE A 213 -24.21 -4.06 14.11
C ILE A 213 -25.15 -4.82 15.06
N ASP A 214 -25.01 -6.14 15.16
CA ASP A 214 -25.84 -6.97 16.04
C ASP A 214 -25.85 -6.46 17.47
N THR A 215 -24.65 -6.12 17.95
CA THR A 215 -24.51 -5.62 19.31
C THR A 215 -25.11 -4.22 19.49
N LEU A 216 -24.98 -3.35 18.47
CA LEU A 216 -25.60 -2.03 18.49
C LEU A 216 -27.13 -2.11 18.48
N LEU A 217 -27.70 -3.00 17.69
CA LEU A 217 -29.14 -3.22 17.63
C LEU A 217 -29.66 -3.76 18.96
N GLN A 218 -28.97 -4.73 19.55
CA GLN A 218 -29.32 -5.25 20.87
C GLN A 218 -29.27 -4.17 21.95
N ARG A 219 -28.20 -3.35 21.98
CA ARG A 219 -28.11 -2.22 22.91
C ARG A 219 -29.26 -1.24 22.70
N HIS A 220 -29.54 -0.86 21.46
CA HIS A 220 -30.64 0.06 21.15
C HIS A 220 -31.98 -0.50 21.63
N GLU A 221 -32.23 -1.79 21.41
CA GLU A 221 -33.44 -2.47 21.86
C GLU A 221 -33.57 -2.49 23.38
N VAL A 222 -32.49 -2.74 24.12
CA VAL A 222 -32.49 -2.65 25.58
C VAL A 222 -32.75 -1.22 26.07
N GLU A 223 -32.15 -0.22 25.42
CA GLU A 223 -32.25 1.20 25.82
C GLU A 223 -33.61 1.83 25.45
N ASN A 224 -34.25 1.36 24.37
CA ASN A 224 -35.46 1.97 23.80
C ASN A 224 -36.69 1.05 23.82
N GLY A 225 -36.55 -0.18 24.32
CA GLY A 225 -37.62 -1.19 24.39
C GLY A 225 -38.03 -1.79 23.05
N SER A 226 -37.37 -1.42 21.95
CA SER A 226 -37.66 -1.93 20.60
C SER A 226 -36.48 -1.75 19.65
N GLN A 227 -36.43 -2.57 18.59
CA GLN A 227 -35.50 -2.36 17.50
C GLN A 227 -35.74 -1.02 16.80
N PRO A 228 -34.69 -0.39 16.25
CA PRO A 228 -34.83 0.87 15.53
C PRO A 228 -35.75 0.66 14.33
N HIS A 229 -36.79 1.49 14.22
CA HIS A 229 -37.73 1.41 13.10
C HIS A 229 -37.06 1.77 11.77
N ARG A 230 -36.05 2.64 11.81
CA ARG A 230 -35.34 3.17 10.66
C ARG A 230 -33.84 3.25 10.92
N ILE A 231 -33.05 2.88 9.93
CA ILE A 231 -31.59 3.01 9.99
C ILE A 231 -31.09 3.71 8.73
N LEU A 232 -30.44 4.85 8.94
CA LEU A 232 -29.68 5.55 7.92
C LEU A 232 -28.23 5.06 7.97
N ILE A 233 -27.62 4.78 6.83
CA ILE A 233 -26.22 4.32 6.76
C ILE A 233 -25.42 5.12 5.73
N TYR A 234 -24.14 5.35 6.02
CA TYR A 234 -23.22 6.00 5.10
C TYR A 234 -21.79 5.49 5.24
N CYS A 235 -21.02 5.57 4.15
CA CYS A 235 -19.57 5.46 4.16
C CYS A 235 -18.97 6.43 3.14
N THR A 236 -17.66 6.34 2.89
CA THR A 236 -16.92 7.24 2.00
C THR A 236 -17.54 7.34 0.61
N GLY A 237 -17.75 6.21 -0.08
CA GLY A 237 -18.25 6.17 -1.46
C GLY A 237 -19.47 5.28 -1.69
N GLY A 238 -20.00 4.60 -0.67
CA GLY A 238 -21.23 3.78 -0.76
C GLY A 238 -21.02 2.26 -0.74
N ILE A 239 -19.89 1.73 -1.24
CA ILE A 239 -19.67 0.27 -1.40
C ILE A 239 -19.93 -0.59 -0.15
N ARG A 240 -19.60 -0.08 1.05
CA ARG A 240 -19.86 -0.77 2.33
C ARG A 240 -21.33 -0.73 2.74
N CYS A 241 -22.06 0.32 2.35
CA CYS A 241 -23.48 0.48 2.64
C CYS A 241 -24.32 -0.53 1.88
N GLU A 242 -23.90 -0.95 0.69
CA GLU A 242 -24.56 -2.02 -0.06
C GLU A 242 -24.62 -3.32 0.76
N LYS A 243 -23.48 -3.75 1.30
CA LYS A 243 -23.41 -4.98 2.10
C LYS A 243 -24.04 -4.83 3.49
N ALA A 244 -23.77 -3.72 4.17
CA ALA A 244 -24.36 -3.46 5.49
C ALA A 244 -25.88 -3.29 5.40
N GLY A 245 -26.38 -2.66 4.34
CA GLY A 245 -27.80 -2.49 4.11
C GLY A 245 -28.50 -3.80 3.79
N ALA A 246 -27.89 -4.64 2.93
CA ALA A 246 -28.38 -5.99 2.67
C ALA A 246 -28.46 -6.81 3.96
N TYR A 247 -27.42 -6.75 4.79
CA TYR A 247 -27.39 -7.41 6.08
C TYR A 247 -28.51 -6.95 7.03
N LEU A 248 -28.67 -5.64 7.20
CA LEU A 248 -29.71 -5.06 8.06
C LEU A 248 -31.11 -5.47 7.62
N LYS A 249 -31.35 -5.49 6.30
CA LYS A 249 -32.66 -5.84 5.76
C LYS A 249 -32.94 -7.35 5.81
N GLN A 250 -32.04 -8.16 5.26
CA GLN A 250 -32.25 -9.61 5.05
C GLN A 250 -32.03 -10.44 6.32
N HIS A 251 -31.13 -10.01 7.20
CA HIS A 251 -30.75 -10.79 8.39
C HIS A 251 -31.17 -10.16 9.71
N LYS A 252 -31.43 -8.84 9.76
CA LYS A 252 -31.93 -8.16 10.96
C LYS A 252 -33.40 -7.77 10.87
N GLY A 253 -34.03 -7.91 9.70
CA GLY A 253 -35.44 -7.60 9.51
C GLY A 253 -35.77 -6.11 9.63
N ILE A 254 -34.77 -5.23 9.45
CA ILE A 254 -35.01 -3.78 9.48
C ILE A 254 -35.70 -3.37 8.19
N GLU A 255 -36.94 -2.92 8.31
CA GLU A 255 -37.79 -2.56 7.17
C GLU A 255 -37.28 -1.30 6.45
N TYR A 256 -36.93 -0.26 7.19
CA TYR A 256 -36.54 1.05 6.65
C TYR A 256 -35.04 1.28 6.74
N VAL A 257 -34.28 0.62 5.85
CA VAL A 257 -32.86 0.90 5.64
C VAL A 257 -32.70 1.93 4.52
N GLU A 258 -32.00 3.03 4.82
CA GLU A 258 -31.74 4.12 3.87
C GLU A 258 -30.25 4.45 3.82
N LYS A 259 -29.70 4.56 2.62
CA LYS A 259 -28.26 4.72 2.41
C LYS A 259 -27.95 5.98 1.61
N LEU A 260 -26.89 6.69 1.98
CA LEU A 260 -26.45 7.88 1.25
C LEU A 260 -25.91 7.50 -0.14
N GLN A 261 -26.60 7.93 -1.20
CA GLN A 261 -26.20 7.67 -2.58
C GLN A 261 -24.85 8.31 -2.89
N GLY A 262 -23.88 7.50 -3.34
CA GLY A 262 -22.51 7.96 -3.60
C GLY A 262 -21.68 8.31 -2.35
N GLY A 263 -22.21 8.05 -1.15
CA GLY A 263 -21.52 8.26 0.12
C GLY A 263 -21.19 9.73 0.44
N ILE A 264 -20.27 9.90 1.39
CA ILE A 264 -19.78 11.22 1.85
C ILE A 264 -19.25 12.03 0.67
N ASN A 265 -18.57 11.38 -0.26
CA ASN A 265 -18.01 11.99 -1.46
C ASN A 265 -19.05 12.79 -2.25
N ASN A 266 -20.16 12.15 -2.64
CA ASN A 266 -21.24 12.82 -3.37
C ASN A 266 -21.94 13.90 -2.51
N TYR A 267 -22.08 13.68 -1.21
CA TYR A 267 -22.64 14.68 -0.30
C TYR A 267 -21.79 15.94 -0.21
N VAL A 268 -20.46 15.81 -0.13
CA VAL A 268 -19.52 16.94 -0.07
C VAL A 268 -19.61 17.77 -1.36
N ASP A 269 -19.69 17.11 -2.52
CA ASP A 269 -19.86 17.79 -3.80
C ASP A 269 -21.20 18.52 -3.88
N TYR A 270 -22.27 17.90 -3.36
CA TYR A 270 -23.58 18.54 -3.27
C TYR A 270 -23.55 19.80 -2.41
N VAL A 271 -23.03 19.75 -1.18
CA VAL A 271 -23.02 20.94 -0.29
C VAL A 271 -22.14 22.06 -0.84
N ARG A 272 -21.03 21.73 -1.52
CA ARG A 272 -20.17 22.70 -2.20
C ARG A 272 -20.90 23.38 -3.37
N ARG A 273 -21.52 22.61 -4.28
CA ARG A 273 -22.25 23.14 -5.44
C ARG A 273 -23.44 24.01 -5.07
N HIS A 274 -24.08 23.74 -3.93
CA HIS A 274 -25.26 24.47 -3.47
C HIS A 274 -24.94 25.46 -2.34
N SER A 275 -23.67 25.66 -2.01
CA SER A 275 -23.21 26.55 -0.92
C SER A 275 -23.95 26.34 0.41
N LYS A 276 -24.22 25.09 0.78
CA LYS A 276 -24.89 24.72 2.03
C LYS A 276 -23.88 24.43 3.14
N GLU A 277 -24.26 24.69 4.39
CA GLU A 277 -23.47 24.25 5.54
C GLU A 277 -23.43 22.72 5.58
N SER A 278 -22.23 22.14 5.63
CA SER A 278 -22.09 20.68 5.72
C SER A 278 -22.57 20.16 7.08
N LEU A 279 -23.43 19.14 7.07
CA LEU A 279 -23.80 18.35 8.24
C LEU A 279 -22.80 17.23 8.54
N PHE A 280 -21.89 16.94 7.59
CA PHE A 280 -20.69 16.15 7.84
C PHE A 280 -19.62 17.08 8.40
N LYS A 281 -19.22 16.87 9.65
CA LYS A 281 -18.24 17.69 10.36
C LYS A 281 -16.87 17.01 10.32
N GLY A 282 -15.81 17.80 10.18
CA GLY A 282 -14.42 17.36 10.19
C GLY A 282 -13.89 16.93 8.82
N LYS A 283 -13.14 15.83 8.80
CA LYS A 283 -12.38 15.36 7.63
C LYS A 283 -12.91 14.03 7.10
N ASN A 284 -12.98 13.89 5.78
CA ASN A 284 -13.31 12.61 5.15
C ASN A 284 -12.01 11.84 4.83
N PHE A 285 -11.81 10.72 5.52
CA PHE A 285 -10.68 9.83 5.32
C PHE A 285 -10.79 9.07 3.98
N VAL A 286 -9.73 9.08 3.18
CA VAL A 286 -9.68 8.48 1.84
C VAL A 286 -8.57 7.43 1.74
N PHE A 287 -8.85 6.34 0.99
CA PHE A 287 -8.07 5.09 0.98
C PHE A 287 -7.04 5.00 -0.15
N ASP A 288 -6.18 5.99 -0.32
CA ASP A 288 -5.09 5.91 -1.30
C ASP A 288 -3.71 5.81 -0.63
N GLN A 289 -2.66 5.64 -1.43
CA GLN A 289 -1.30 5.39 -0.93
C GLN A 289 -0.72 6.58 -0.14
N ARG A 290 -1.42 7.73 -0.06
CA ARG A 290 -1.05 8.85 0.82
C ARG A 290 -1.10 8.46 2.30
N CYS A 291 -1.89 7.46 2.69
CA CYS A 291 -2.03 7.03 4.08
C CYS A 291 -0.96 6.03 4.57
N VAL A 292 -0.10 5.52 3.67
CA VAL A 292 0.76 4.35 3.97
C VAL A 292 2.23 4.72 4.22
N GLN A 293 2.70 5.91 3.83
CA GLN A 293 4.12 6.26 3.94
C GLN A 293 4.33 7.69 4.47
N ASN A 294 4.50 7.80 5.79
CA ASN A 294 4.90 8.98 6.59
C ASN A 294 3.87 10.12 6.71
N THR A 295 3.67 10.58 7.96
CA THR A 295 2.89 11.75 8.41
C THR A 295 1.67 12.09 7.55
N THR A 296 0.53 11.53 7.92
CA THR A 296 -0.77 11.68 7.25
C THR A 296 -1.25 13.13 7.23
N THR A 297 -0.95 13.83 6.15
CA THR A 297 -1.72 14.92 5.57
C THR A 297 -1.96 14.44 4.14
N ASP A 298 -3.15 13.97 3.75
CA ASP A 298 -4.16 14.84 3.15
C ASP A 298 -5.53 14.13 3.12
N GLU A 299 -6.29 14.31 4.19
CA GLU A 299 -7.71 13.98 4.25
C GLU A 299 -8.51 15.14 3.64
N LEU A 300 -9.66 14.84 3.00
CA LEU A 300 -10.52 15.90 2.47
C LEU A 300 -11.14 16.66 3.64
N ILE A 301 -10.65 17.87 3.92
CA ILE A 301 -11.24 18.76 4.92
C ILE A 301 -12.61 19.18 4.39
N VAL A 302 -13.66 18.76 5.09
CA VAL A 302 -15.04 19.12 4.75
C VAL A 302 -15.44 20.36 5.54
N THR A 303 -15.11 20.39 6.84
CA THR A 303 -15.28 21.56 7.70
C THR A 303 -14.05 21.76 8.59
N SER A 304 -13.93 22.94 9.20
CA SER A 304 -12.86 23.27 10.15
C SER A 304 -12.98 22.58 11.51
N ASN A 305 -14.00 21.74 11.73
CA ASN A 305 -14.21 21.07 13.01
C ASN A 305 -13.09 20.04 13.27
N VAL A 306 -12.45 20.14 14.44
CA VAL A 306 -11.49 19.14 14.92
C VAL A 306 -12.23 18.22 15.90
N LEU A 307 -12.47 16.98 15.47
CA LEU A 307 -13.28 16.02 16.23
C LEU A 307 -12.44 15.01 17.01
N GLY A 308 -11.21 14.76 16.54
CA GLY A 308 -10.29 13.84 17.16
C GLY A 308 -9.54 14.47 18.33
N HIS A 309 -8.93 13.61 19.13
CA HIS A 309 -8.16 13.99 20.30
C HIS A 309 -6.86 13.21 20.32
N CYS A 310 -5.76 13.88 20.67
CA CYS A 310 -4.47 13.25 20.86
C CYS A 310 -4.57 12.20 21.97
N ILE A 311 -4.26 10.94 21.66
CA ILE A 311 -4.35 9.84 22.63
C ILE A 311 -3.40 10.04 23.84
N ARG A 312 -2.34 10.86 23.68
CA ARG A 312 -1.34 11.09 24.73
C ARG A 312 -1.69 12.24 25.68
N CYS A 313 -2.20 13.35 25.14
CA CYS A 313 -2.39 14.57 25.93
C CYS A 313 -3.81 15.13 25.90
N GLY A 314 -4.73 14.49 25.16
CA GLY A 314 -6.12 14.90 25.04
C GLY A 314 -6.38 16.14 24.17
N LYS A 315 -5.34 16.87 23.74
CA LYS A 315 -5.51 18.05 22.86
C LYS A 315 -6.20 17.68 21.55
N SER A 316 -7.10 18.53 21.08
CA SER A 316 -7.79 18.34 19.80
C SER A 316 -6.78 18.19 18.65
N SER A 317 -6.96 17.14 17.85
CA SER A 317 -6.15 16.87 16.66
C SER A 317 -6.94 15.97 15.73
N ASN A 318 -6.69 16.05 14.42
CA ASN A 318 -7.22 15.11 13.44
C ASN A 318 -6.08 14.41 12.68
N THR A 319 -4.85 14.44 13.21
CA THR A 319 -3.69 13.86 12.51
C THR A 319 -3.50 12.42 12.98
N HIS A 320 -3.74 11.50 12.06
CA HIS A 320 -3.47 10.09 12.27
C HIS A 320 -1.97 9.78 12.25
N HIS A 321 -1.57 8.75 12.98
CA HIS A 321 -0.22 8.19 13.02
C HIS A 321 -0.33 6.66 13.09
N ASN A 322 0.61 5.98 12.43
CA ASN A 322 0.71 4.52 12.50
C ASN A 322 1.47 4.11 13.77
N CYS A 323 1.01 3.03 14.40
CA CYS A 323 1.74 2.41 15.51
C CYS A 323 3.04 1.81 15.00
N SER A 324 4.15 2.13 15.67
CA SER A 324 5.47 1.57 15.37
C SER A 324 5.59 0.09 15.71
N ASN A 325 4.64 -0.47 16.47
CA ASN A 325 4.50 -1.92 16.59
C ASN A 325 3.84 -2.47 15.32
N GLU A 326 4.63 -3.02 14.41
CA GLU A 326 4.17 -3.57 13.13
C GLU A 326 3.11 -4.68 13.27
N MET A 327 3.06 -5.38 14.42
CA MET A 327 2.01 -6.38 14.68
C MET A 327 0.66 -5.77 15.08
N CYS A 328 0.69 -4.53 15.56
CA CYS A 328 -0.51 -3.81 15.99
C CYS A 328 -1.22 -3.22 14.78
N GLY A 329 -0.49 -2.48 13.92
CA GLY A 329 -1.07 -1.84 12.75
C GLY A 329 -2.17 -0.82 13.06
N ALA A 330 -2.31 -0.39 14.32
CA ALA A 330 -3.31 0.58 14.72
C ALA A 330 -2.97 1.97 14.16
N LEU A 331 -4.02 2.65 13.71
CA LEU A 331 -3.99 4.06 13.34
C LEU A 331 -4.63 4.86 14.49
N PHE A 332 -3.95 5.89 14.99
CA PHE A 332 -4.42 6.69 16.13
C PHE A 332 -4.02 8.15 16.00
N ILE A 333 -4.70 9.02 16.75
CA ILE A 333 -4.55 10.47 16.62
C ILE A 333 -3.49 11.01 17.58
N LEU A 334 -2.60 11.87 17.09
CA LEU A 334 -1.68 12.67 17.90
C LEU A 334 -1.69 14.13 17.47
N CYS A 335 -1.44 15.03 18.41
CA CYS A 335 -1.08 16.41 18.09
C CYS A 335 0.40 16.48 17.68
N GLU A 336 0.76 17.58 17.00
CA GLU A 336 2.12 17.83 16.53
C GLU A 336 3.16 17.71 17.66
N SER A 337 2.90 18.31 18.82
CA SER A 337 3.79 18.25 19.98
C SER A 337 4.00 16.84 20.56
N CYS A 338 3.09 15.90 20.27
CA CYS A 338 3.18 14.52 20.75
C CYS A 338 3.66 13.54 19.67
N SER A 339 3.77 13.97 18.42
CA SER A 339 4.27 13.14 17.32
C SER A 339 5.80 13.08 17.38
N GLN A 340 6.35 11.86 17.43
CA GLN A 340 7.79 11.59 17.46
C GLN A 340 8.07 10.28 16.73
N SER A 341 9.31 10.07 16.27
CA SER A 341 9.72 8.80 15.66
C SER A 341 9.58 7.64 16.62
N GLY A 342 9.08 6.49 16.14
CA GLY A 342 8.92 5.29 16.97
C GLY A 342 7.70 5.33 17.90
N ILE A 343 6.71 6.19 17.60
CA ILE A 343 5.50 6.31 18.41
C ILE A 343 4.63 5.06 18.39
N THR A 344 4.04 4.74 19.54
CA THR A 344 3.16 3.59 19.74
C THR A 344 1.83 4.05 20.32
N CYS A 345 0.77 3.26 20.05
CA CYS A 345 -0.59 3.56 20.50
C CYS A 345 -0.82 3.27 21.98
N SER A 346 0.08 2.55 22.64
CA SER A 346 -0.01 2.17 24.05
C SER A 346 1.36 1.79 24.62
N ASP A 347 1.47 1.80 25.95
CA ASP A 347 2.69 1.36 26.63
C ASP A 347 3.00 -0.11 26.36
N GLY A 348 1.99 -0.95 26.20
CA GLY A 348 2.16 -2.34 25.77
C GLY A 348 2.82 -2.45 24.40
N CYS A 349 2.39 -1.64 23.42
CA CYS A 349 3.06 -1.58 22.13
C CYS A 349 4.49 -1.05 22.26
N GLN A 350 4.73 -0.08 23.15
CA GLN A 350 6.08 0.44 23.40
C GLN A 350 7.01 -0.64 23.96
N GLN A 351 6.53 -1.43 24.92
CA GLN A 351 7.28 -2.55 25.49
C GLN A 351 7.65 -3.56 24.42
N VAL A 352 6.72 -3.93 23.53
CA VAL A 352 7.01 -4.84 22.42
C VAL A 352 8.03 -4.25 21.46
N VAL A 353 7.90 -2.98 21.08
CA VAL A 353 8.91 -2.32 20.24
C VAL A 353 10.28 -2.34 20.92
N ASN A 354 10.36 -2.09 22.23
CA ASN A 354 11.62 -2.12 22.97
C ASN A 354 12.21 -3.53 23.07
N VAL A 355 11.38 -4.54 23.31
CA VAL A 355 11.79 -5.96 23.32
C VAL A 355 12.32 -6.36 21.95
N MET A 356 11.60 -6.02 20.87
CA MET A 356 12.00 -6.34 19.51
C MET A 356 13.27 -5.59 19.09
N ARG A 357 13.52 -4.38 19.60
CA ARG A 357 14.79 -3.67 19.39
C ARG A 357 16.00 -4.39 20.01
N SER A 358 15.78 -5.26 20.99
CA SER A 358 16.84 -6.09 21.59
C SER A 358 17.00 -7.47 20.93
N MET A 359 16.19 -7.77 19.92
CA MET A 359 16.20 -9.04 19.18
C MET A 359 16.87 -8.86 17.82
N ASP A 360 17.48 -9.93 17.31
CA ASP A 360 17.85 -10.01 15.89
C ASP A 360 16.61 -10.20 14.99
N ASP A 361 16.80 -10.14 13.68
CA ASP A 361 15.68 -10.22 12.73
C ASP A 361 14.98 -11.58 12.70
N ALA A 362 15.72 -12.68 12.91
CA ALA A 362 15.14 -14.02 12.94
C ALA A 362 14.25 -14.18 14.19
N GLN A 363 14.74 -13.70 15.33
CA GLN A 363 14.01 -13.61 16.59
C GLN A 363 12.79 -12.68 16.44
N CYS A 364 12.92 -11.52 15.80
CA CYS A 364 11.80 -10.64 15.50
C CYS A 364 10.75 -11.32 14.62
N ARG A 365 11.15 -12.01 13.54
CA ARG A 365 10.22 -12.76 12.67
C ARG A 365 9.50 -13.86 13.43
N ALA A 366 10.22 -14.65 14.22
CA ALA A 366 9.64 -15.69 15.06
C ALA A 366 8.70 -15.11 16.12
N TYR A 367 9.10 -14.02 16.77
CA TYR A 367 8.28 -13.30 17.75
C TYR A 367 6.98 -12.81 17.10
N ARG A 368 7.05 -12.15 15.94
CA ARG A 368 5.85 -11.73 15.18
C ARG A 368 4.99 -12.90 14.79
N LYS A 369 5.59 -14.00 14.33
CA LYS A 369 4.85 -15.21 13.93
C LYS A 369 4.02 -15.77 15.08
N ASN A 370 4.59 -15.76 16.29
CA ASN A 370 4.00 -16.33 17.50
C ASN A 370 3.02 -15.37 18.22
N HIS A 371 3.21 -14.06 18.12
CA HIS A 371 2.47 -13.07 18.92
C HIS A 371 1.47 -12.22 18.13
N ALA A 372 1.46 -12.26 16.79
CA ALA A 372 0.57 -11.41 15.97
C ALA A 372 -0.93 -11.51 16.33
N ALA A 373 -1.41 -12.67 16.77
CA ALA A 373 -2.81 -12.85 17.16
C ALA A 373 -3.21 -12.07 18.43
N GLN A 374 -2.25 -11.73 19.29
CA GLN A 374 -2.47 -11.06 20.58
C GLN A 374 -2.71 -9.55 20.45
N TRP A 375 -2.37 -8.97 19.29
CA TRP A 375 -2.41 -7.53 19.04
C TRP A 375 -3.68 -7.05 18.31
N LYS A 376 -4.68 -7.92 18.10
CA LYS A 376 -5.99 -7.52 17.58
C LYS A 376 -6.78 -6.75 18.64
N PRO A 377 -7.27 -5.53 18.38
CA PRO A 377 -8.12 -4.82 19.33
C PRO A 377 -9.43 -5.60 19.55
N PRO A 378 -10.01 -5.61 20.77
CA PRO A 378 -11.36 -6.16 20.96
C PRO A 378 -12.40 -5.24 20.33
N ASN A 379 -13.56 -5.81 19.98
CA ASN A 379 -14.71 -5.05 19.50
C ASN A 379 -15.32 -4.30 20.70
N PRO A 380 -15.26 -2.97 20.77
CA PRO A 380 -15.76 -2.22 21.92
C PRO A 380 -17.27 -1.95 21.83
N ASN A 381 -17.92 -2.32 20.73
CA ASN A 381 -19.37 -2.42 20.70
C ASN A 381 -19.87 -3.66 21.43
N ALA A 382 -19.01 -4.66 21.70
CA ALA A 382 -19.40 -5.91 22.37
C ALA A 382 -20.09 -5.64 23.72
N PHE A 383 -21.28 -6.19 23.89
CA PHE A 383 -22.04 -6.09 25.12
C PHE A 383 -21.29 -6.85 26.21
N ARG A 384 -20.85 -6.14 27.26
CA ARG A 384 -20.17 -6.77 28.39
C ARG A 384 -21.19 -7.54 29.23
N THR A 385 -21.50 -8.77 28.85
CA THR A 385 -22.07 -9.72 29.80
C THR A 385 -21.02 -9.97 30.87
N GLY A 386 -21.32 -9.63 32.13
CA GLY A 386 -20.38 -9.77 33.24
C GLY A 386 -19.77 -11.17 33.26
N GLY A 387 -18.47 -11.28 33.00
CA GLY A 387 -17.76 -12.56 33.08
C GLY A 387 -16.86 -12.94 31.90
N ASN A 388 -16.19 -12.02 31.20
CA ASN A 388 -14.87 -12.32 30.62
C ASN A 388 -14.13 -11.03 30.22
N ARG A 389 -13.00 -10.76 30.86
CA ARG A 389 -12.07 -9.72 30.38
C ARG A 389 -11.32 -10.31 29.20
N ASP A 390 -11.58 -9.81 28.01
CA ASP A 390 -10.86 -10.14 26.78
C ASP A 390 -9.37 -9.77 27.00
N LYS A 391 -8.51 -10.77 27.31
CA LYS A 391 -7.08 -10.62 27.66
C LYS A 391 -6.22 -10.28 26.43
N ARG A 392 -6.53 -9.23 25.67
CA ARG A 392 -5.74 -8.82 24.50
C ARG A 392 -4.89 -7.59 24.82
N MET A 393 -3.59 -7.61 24.53
CA MET A 393 -2.61 -6.63 25.06
C MET A 393 -2.74 -5.21 24.52
N CYS A 394 -3.54 -4.98 23.47
CA CYS A 394 -3.73 -3.65 22.88
C CYS A 394 -4.81 -2.82 23.60
N THR A 395 -5.44 -3.34 24.67
CA THR A 395 -6.65 -2.78 25.28
C THR A 395 -6.45 -1.58 26.16
N ASP A 396 -5.26 -1.40 26.72
CA ASP A 396 -5.17 -0.62 27.96
C ASP A 396 -5.16 0.90 27.74
N ASN A 397 -4.98 1.40 26.51
CA ASN A 397 -5.07 2.85 26.22
C ASN A 397 -6.04 3.24 25.09
N ILE A 398 -6.47 2.31 24.22
CA ILE A 398 -7.36 2.67 23.09
C ILE A 398 -8.84 2.74 23.51
N LEU A 399 -9.21 2.12 24.64
CA LEU A 399 -10.60 2.01 25.11
C LEU A 399 -10.90 2.72 26.43
N LEU A 400 -9.91 3.39 27.04
CA LEU A 400 -10.07 4.05 28.34
C LEU A 400 -10.33 5.55 28.20
N HIS A 401 -11.47 5.90 27.63
CA HIS A 401 -12.27 7.02 28.13
C HIS A 401 -13.66 6.51 28.45
N ASN A 402 -13.74 5.58 29.42
CA ASN A 402 -14.83 5.49 30.41
C ASN A 402 -14.61 4.32 31.39
N SER A 403 -14.54 4.66 32.68
CA SER A 403 -14.84 3.85 33.89
C SER A 403 -13.80 2.91 34.56
N TYR A 404 -13.56 3.25 35.84
CA TYR A 404 -13.07 2.58 37.08
C TYR A 404 -12.51 1.15 37.08
N SER A 405 -11.39 0.98 37.80
CA SER A 405 -10.61 -0.24 38.01
C SER A 405 -11.00 -1.04 39.27
N THR A 406 -10.95 -2.37 39.18
CA THR A 406 -10.55 -3.28 40.28
C THR A 406 -9.78 -4.49 39.71
N LEU A 407 -8.75 -4.91 40.45
CA LEU A 407 -7.71 -5.88 40.10
C LEU A 407 -8.20 -7.34 40.06
N SER A 408 -7.55 -8.19 39.24
CA SER A 408 -6.80 -9.36 39.72
C SER A 408 -6.36 -10.34 38.59
N SER A 409 -5.30 -11.05 38.96
CA SER A 409 -4.38 -11.98 38.30
C SER A 409 -4.92 -13.19 37.51
N GLY A 410 -4.13 -13.62 36.50
CA GLY A 410 -3.54 -14.96 36.54
C GLY A 410 -3.83 -15.95 35.40
N LYS A 411 -2.72 -16.56 34.94
CA LYS A 411 -2.50 -17.92 34.39
C LYS A 411 -2.83 -18.23 32.91
N SER A 412 -1.93 -19.07 32.40
CA SER A 412 -1.51 -19.36 31.03
C SER A 412 -2.03 -20.72 30.54
N GLY A 413 -2.11 -20.88 29.21
CA GLY A 413 -2.37 -22.17 28.56
C GLY A 413 -1.86 -22.14 27.12
N LYS A 414 -1.00 -23.10 26.76
CA LYS A 414 -0.43 -23.32 25.43
C LYS A 414 -1.44 -24.05 24.54
N SER A 415 -1.57 -23.66 23.27
CA SER A 415 -1.97 -24.59 22.22
C SER A 415 -1.47 -24.16 20.84
N SER A 416 -1.12 -25.20 20.08
CA SER A 416 -0.57 -25.24 18.73
C SER A 416 -1.67 -25.01 17.69
N MET A 417 -1.35 -24.30 16.60
CA MET A 417 -1.45 -24.80 15.21
C MET A 417 -1.42 -23.67 14.16
N THR A 418 -0.47 -23.84 13.23
CA THR A 418 -0.57 -23.75 11.76
C THR A 418 -1.07 -22.45 11.11
N LYS A 419 -0.15 -21.74 10.46
CA LYS A 419 -0.40 -20.68 9.47
C LYS A 419 -0.45 -21.26 8.06
N CYS A 420 -1.37 -20.74 7.27
CA CYS A 420 -1.45 -20.91 5.83
C CYS A 420 -0.99 -19.62 5.14
N ALA A 421 0.18 -19.68 4.51
CA ALA A 421 0.60 -18.89 3.35
C ALA A 421 1.67 -19.73 2.66
N VAL A 422 1.58 -19.90 1.34
CA VAL A 422 2.44 -20.84 0.60
C VAL A 422 3.92 -20.46 0.80
N PRO A 423 4.74 -21.31 1.42
CA PRO A 423 6.16 -21.04 1.65
C PRO A 423 6.99 -21.56 0.47
N PHE A 424 8.02 -20.82 0.06
CA PHE A 424 9.26 -21.53 -0.26
C PHE A 424 9.84 -22.00 1.07
N ASP A 425 10.18 -23.28 1.17
CA ASP A 425 10.56 -23.94 2.41
C ASP A 425 11.87 -23.34 2.94
N GLU A 426 11.92 -22.89 4.20
CA GLU A 426 13.16 -22.41 4.84
C GLU A 426 14.27 -23.49 4.76
N LYS A 427 13.90 -24.77 4.72
CA LYS A 427 14.83 -25.88 4.49
C LYS A 427 15.35 -25.94 3.05
N LEU A 428 14.58 -25.44 2.08
CA LEU A 428 14.98 -25.40 0.68
C LEU A 428 16.02 -24.31 0.43
N ASP A 429 15.92 -23.16 1.09
CA ASP A 429 16.95 -22.11 0.98
C ASP A 429 18.27 -22.56 1.66
N GLU A 430 18.20 -23.16 2.86
CA GLU A 430 19.37 -23.78 3.50
C GLU A 430 19.96 -24.91 2.66
N TYR A 431 19.11 -25.72 2.03
CA TYR A 431 19.54 -26.78 1.13
C TYR A 431 20.22 -26.21 -0.12
N LEU A 432 19.62 -25.20 -0.76
CA LEU A 432 20.18 -24.53 -1.94
C LEU A 432 21.52 -23.89 -1.60
N GLU A 433 21.67 -23.25 -0.44
CA GLU A 433 22.97 -22.74 0.02
C GLU A 433 23.98 -23.88 0.26
N SER A 434 23.54 -25.01 0.84
CA SER A 434 24.41 -26.15 1.14
C SER A 434 24.93 -26.90 -0.11
N ILE A 435 24.18 -26.87 -1.21
CA ILE A 435 24.55 -27.55 -2.46
C ILE A 435 25.13 -26.61 -3.52
N SER A 436 25.04 -25.29 -3.33
CA SER A 436 25.58 -24.31 -4.27
C SER A 436 27.05 -24.07 -3.98
N SER A 437 27.94 -24.34 -4.95
CA SER A 437 29.37 -24.09 -4.76
C SER A 437 29.65 -22.61 -4.41
N ASN A 438 30.67 -22.36 -3.59
CA ASN A 438 31.17 -21.00 -3.29
C ASN A 438 32.24 -20.54 -4.29
N ALA A 439 32.66 -21.42 -5.19
CA ALA A 439 33.74 -21.17 -6.13
C ALA A 439 33.18 -20.65 -7.46
N PHE A 440 33.40 -19.38 -7.73
CA PHE A 440 33.35 -18.88 -9.11
C PHE A 440 34.60 -19.41 -9.81
N GLU A 441 34.50 -20.56 -10.47
CA GLU A 441 35.59 -21.10 -11.30
C GLU A 441 35.82 -20.19 -12.50
N ASN A 442 36.53 -19.10 -12.29
CA ASN A 442 37.03 -18.24 -13.34
C ASN A 442 38.44 -18.75 -13.70
N LYS A 443 38.68 -19.07 -14.97
CA LYS A 443 39.95 -19.68 -15.46
C LYS A 443 41.21 -18.83 -15.18
N HIS A 444 41.01 -17.61 -14.69
CA HIS A 444 42.05 -16.63 -14.39
C HIS A 444 42.37 -16.50 -12.89
N HIS A 445 41.71 -17.24 -11.99
CA HIS A 445 42.04 -17.24 -10.56
C HIS A 445 43.04 -18.35 -10.22
N SER A 446 44.05 -18.02 -9.44
CA SER A 446 44.81 -19.04 -8.70
C SER A 446 43.95 -19.66 -7.59
N SER A 447 44.30 -20.87 -7.14
CA SER A 447 43.61 -21.55 -6.03
C SER A 447 43.54 -20.68 -4.77
N ASP A 448 44.63 -19.97 -4.48
CA ASP A 448 44.83 -19.23 -3.25
C ASP A 448 44.05 -17.91 -3.26
N GLU A 449 43.96 -17.23 -4.41
CA GLU A 449 43.11 -16.03 -4.58
C GLU A 449 41.62 -16.34 -4.47
N MET A 450 41.22 -17.53 -4.93
CA MET A 450 39.83 -17.98 -4.84
C MET A 450 39.45 -18.28 -3.38
N GLU A 451 40.34 -18.92 -2.62
CA GLU A 451 40.13 -19.20 -1.20
C GLU A 451 40.07 -17.91 -0.36
N GLN A 452 40.98 -16.95 -0.61
CA GLN A 452 40.96 -15.64 0.05
C GLN A 452 39.70 -14.82 -0.27
N SER A 453 39.20 -14.91 -1.50
CA SER A 453 37.97 -14.22 -1.90
C SER A 453 36.72 -14.79 -1.22
N VAL A 454 36.66 -16.11 -1.03
CA VAL A 454 35.56 -16.78 -0.32
C VAL A 454 35.58 -16.42 1.17
N ASP A 455 36.76 -16.43 1.80
CA ASP A 455 36.92 -16.01 3.20
C ASP A 455 36.49 -14.54 3.39
N LEU A 456 36.92 -13.64 2.49
CA LEU A 456 36.54 -12.23 2.55
C LEU A 456 35.03 -12.02 2.42
N LEU A 457 34.36 -12.72 1.49
CA LEU A 457 32.91 -12.64 1.33
C LEU A 457 32.17 -13.08 2.61
N GLU A 458 32.64 -14.14 3.28
CA GLU A 458 32.04 -14.62 4.53
C GLU A 458 32.30 -13.65 5.70
N ARG A 459 33.47 -13.03 5.75
CA ARG A 459 33.79 -11.98 6.73
C ARG A 459 32.95 -10.72 6.50
N VAL A 460 32.79 -10.26 5.26
CA VAL A 460 31.89 -9.14 4.91
C VAL A 460 30.46 -9.46 5.33
N ARG A 461 29.98 -10.67 5.04
CA ARG A 461 28.64 -11.13 5.44
C ARG A 461 28.44 -11.09 6.96
N THR A 462 29.41 -11.60 7.69
CA THR A 462 29.37 -11.65 9.16
C THR A 462 29.44 -10.24 9.75
N GLN A 463 30.36 -9.40 9.27
CA GLN A 463 30.51 -8.06 9.83
C GLN A 463 29.39 -7.12 9.44
N THR A 464 28.80 -7.28 8.26
CA THR A 464 27.61 -6.51 7.86
C THR A 464 26.51 -6.65 8.92
N ARG A 465 26.31 -7.87 9.45
CA ARG A 465 25.33 -8.15 10.51
C ARG A 465 25.68 -7.56 11.87
N MET A 466 26.97 -7.27 12.11
CA MET A 466 27.45 -6.76 13.40
C MET A 466 27.60 -5.24 13.43
N GLU A 467 28.05 -4.62 12.33
CA GLU A 467 28.45 -3.21 12.30
C GLU A 467 27.49 -2.29 11.54
N LEU A 468 26.75 -2.78 10.55
CA LEU A 468 25.88 -1.95 9.72
C LEU A 468 24.42 -1.99 10.20
N LEU A 469 23.77 -0.83 10.16
CA LEU A 469 22.33 -0.72 10.37
C LEU A 469 21.61 -1.32 9.16
N LYS A 470 20.62 -2.18 9.41
CA LYS A 470 19.81 -2.89 8.40
C LYS A 470 20.61 -3.90 7.54
N PRO A 471 21.24 -4.92 8.15
CA PRO A 471 22.01 -5.92 7.42
C PRO A 471 21.18 -6.72 6.40
N GLU A 472 19.85 -6.72 6.51
CA GLU A 472 18.92 -7.29 5.54
C GLU A 472 18.94 -6.60 4.15
N GLN A 473 19.61 -5.46 4.02
CA GLN A 473 19.82 -4.79 2.73
C GLN A 473 20.94 -5.44 1.89
N MET A 474 21.80 -6.26 2.49
CA MET A 474 22.85 -6.96 1.76
C MET A 474 22.27 -8.03 0.84
N ALA A 475 22.82 -8.16 -0.36
CA ALA A 475 22.45 -9.23 -1.29
C ALA A 475 22.62 -10.62 -0.64
N PHE A 476 21.63 -11.49 -0.83
CA PHE A 476 21.70 -12.87 -0.35
C PHE A 476 22.83 -13.65 -1.06
N THR A 477 23.36 -14.70 -0.42
CA THR A 477 24.45 -15.52 -0.95
C THR A 477 24.16 -16.01 -2.38
N LEU A 478 22.95 -16.53 -2.60
CA LEU A 478 22.53 -17.04 -3.91
C LEU A 478 22.39 -15.93 -4.96
N GLN A 479 21.99 -14.72 -4.55
CA GLN A 479 21.91 -13.55 -5.41
C GLN A 479 23.31 -13.08 -5.83
N GLY A 480 24.28 -13.05 -4.90
CA GLY A 480 25.68 -12.78 -5.23
C GLY A 480 26.26 -13.80 -6.21
N LYS A 481 26.00 -15.10 -5.98
CA LYS A 481 26.35 -16.20 -6.89
C LYS A 481 25.74 -16.03 -8.29
N LEU A 482 24.46 -15.68 -8.36
CA LEU A 482 23.79 -15.41 -9.62
C LEU A 482 24.42 -14.20 -10.34
N LEU A 483 24.76 -13.13 -9.62
CA LEU A 483 25.38 -11.95 -10.23
C LEU A 483 26.73 -12.27 -10.83
N GLY A 484 27.62 -12.95 -10.10
CA GLY A 484 28.90 -13.35 -10.66
C GLY A 484 28.75 -14.33 -11.84
N PHE A 485 27.78 -15.25 -11.78
CA PHE A 485 27.47 -16.13 -12.92
C PHE A 485 27.05 -15.33 -14.16
N LEU A 486 26.15 -14.35 -14.00
CA LEU A 486 25.68 -13.50 -15.09
C LEU A 486 26.82 -12.64 -15.66
N THR A 487 27.68 -12.07 -14.81
CA THR A 487 28.88 -11.32 -15.22
C THR A 487 29.78 -12.17 -16.11
N THR A 488 30.08 -13.41 -15.71
CA THR A 488 30.88 -14.35 -16.52
C THR A 488 30.15 -14.76 -17.81
N LEU A 489 28.85 -15.06 -17.72
CA LEU A 489 28.05 -15.54 -18.85
C LEU A 489 28.00 -14.54 -19.99
N ILE A 490 27.87 -13.25 -19.68
CA ILE A 490 27.84 -12.18 -20.68
C ILE A 490 29.24 -11.71 -21.08
N GLY A 491 30.29 -12.19 -20.41
CA GLY A 491 31.67 -11.78 -20.64
C GLY A 491 31.91 -10.30 -20.34
N ALA A 492 31.33 -9.80 -19.24
CA ALA A 492 31.42 -8.38 -18.91
C ALA A 492 32.87 -7.94 -18.64
N GLU A 493 33.28 -6.81 -19.20
CA GLU A 493 34.58 -6.17 -18.94
C GLU A 493 34.39 -4.89 -18.13
N CYS A 494 33.34 -4.12 -18.41
CA CYS A 494 32.93 -2.95 -17.64
C CYS A 494 31.58 -3.19 -16.94
N ALA A 495 31.54 -3.03 -15.62
CA ALA A 495 30.33 -3.15 -14.83
C ALA A 495 30.06 -1.89 -14.01
N LEU A 496 28.77 -1.59 -13.79
CA LEU A 496 28.31 -0.54 -12.89
C LEU A 496 27.35 -1.13 -11.86
N GLU A 497 27.61 -0.87 -10.59
CA GLU A 497 26.72 -1.10 -9.48
C GLU A 497 26.24 0.22 -8.88
N ILE A 498 24.95 0.33 -8.64
CA ILE A 498 24.34 1.47 -7.97
C ILE A 498 23.66 0.95 -6.72
N GLY A 499 24.24 1.24 -5.56
CA GLY A 499 23.84 0.69 -4.25
C GLY A 499 24.87 -0.30 -3.71
N THR A 500 26.01 0.20 -3.24
CA THR A 500 27.11 -0.65 -2.74
C THR A 500 26.80 -1.31 -1.39
N PHE A 501 26.15 -0.58 -0.48
CA PHE A 501 25.93 -0.96 0.92
C PHE A 501 27.19 -1.54 1.60
N SER A 502 27.25 -2.86 1.80
CA SER A 502 28.39 -3.54 2.45
C SER A 502 29.47 -4.02 1.49
N GLY A 503 29.25 -3.87 0.17
CA GLY A 503 30.17 -4.29 -0.88
C GLY A 503 30.07 -5.78 -1.24
N TYR A 504 29.13 -6.54 -0.68
CA TYR A 504 29.01 -7.98 -0.94
C TYR A 504 28.74 -8.29 -2.43
N SER A 505 27.75 -7.64 -3.04
CA SER A 505 27.46 -7.78 -4.47
C SER A 505 28.60 -7.22 -5.34
N ALA A 506 29.22 -6.12 -4.92
CA ALA A 506 30.40 -5.55 -5.57
C ALA A 506 31.54 -6.58 -5.69
N LEU A 507 31.85 -7.28 -4.59
CA LEU A 507 32.86 -8.33 -4.54
C LEU A 507 32.50 -9.53 -5.41
N CYS A 508 31.23 -9.93 -5.47
CA CYS A 508 30.78 -11.00 -6.36
C CYS A 508 30.93 -10.62 -7.84
N ILE A 509 30.55 -9.40 -8.22
CA ILE A 509 30.67 -8.91 -9.60
C ILE A 509 32.15 -8.78 -9.97
N ALA A 510 32.96 -8.12 -9.15
CA ALA A 510 34.40 -7.98 -9.37
C ALA A 510 35.10 -9.35 -9.44
N GLY A 511 34.67 -10.30 -8.58
CA GLY A 511 34.99 -11.73 -8.61
C GLY A 511 34.97 -12.34 -10.02
N ALA A 512 33.94 -12.02 -10.79
CA ALA A 512 33.70 -12.58 -12.10
C ALA A 512 34.33 -11.79 -13.26
N LEU A 513 34.78 -10.55 -13.05
CA LEU A 513 35.43 -9.76 -14.09
C LEU A 513 36.82 -10.32 -14.48
N PRO A 514 37.25 -10.12 -15.74
CA PRO A 514 38.61 -10.44 -16.16
C PRO A 514 39.65 -9.56 -15.45
N PRO A 515 40.95 -9.92 -15.45
CA PRO A 515 42.00 -9.17 -14.74
C PRO A 515 42.17 -7.70 -15.16
N TYR A 516 41.66 -7.33 -16.34
CA TYR A 516 41.66 -5.98 -16.88
C TYR A 516 40.28 -5.30 -16.82
N GLY A 517 39.28 -5.95 -16.24
CA GLY A 517 37.93 -5.41 -16.12
C GLY A 517 37.84 -4.29 -15.08
N LYS A 518 36.72 -3.57 -15.10
CA LYS A 518 36.48 -2.47 -14.16
C LYS A 518 35.03 -2.49 -13.67
N LEU A 519 34.85 -2.42 -12.36
CA LEU A 519 33.58 -2.21 -11.68
C LEU A 519 33.57 -0.81 -11.09
N TRP A 520 32.57 0.00 -11.44
CA TRP A 520 32.23 1.18 -10.65
C TRP A 520 31.09 0.84 -9.71
N THR A 521 31.18 1.22 -8.45
CA THR A 521 30.11 1.05 -7.47
C THR A 521 29.91 2.32 -6.67
N CYS A 522 28.66 2.74 -6.48
CA CYS A 522 28.36 3.96 -5.72
C CYS A 522 27.32 3.75 -4.63
N ASP A 523 27.50 4.47 -3.53
CA ASP A 523 26.52 4.60 -2.46
C ASP A 523 26.50 6.02 -1.92
N ARG A 524 25.35 6.46 -1.42
CA ARG A 524 25.17 7.77 -0.79
C ARG A 524 25.48 7.75 0.70
N ASP A 525 25.40 6.59 1.34
CA ASP A 525 25.61 6.46 2.78
C ASP A 525 27.11 6.41 3.09
N ARG A 526 27.58 7.46 3.76
CA ARG A 526 28.99 7.58 4.16
C ARG A 526 29.44 6.44 5.07
N MET A 527 28.56 5.91 5.92
CA MET A 527 28.90 4.80 6.82
C MET A 527 29.08 3.50 6.04
N ALA A 528 28.22 3.27 5.05
CA ALA A 528 28.31 2.12 4.14
C ALA A 528 29.57 2.19 3.27
N ILE A 529 29.91 3.38 2.74
CA ILE A 529 31.18 3.61 2.03
C ILE A 529 32.39 3.31 2.92
N ALA A 530 32.42 3.85 4.14
CA ALA A 530 33.54 3.64 5.06
C ALA A 530 33.70 2.17 5.46
N PHE A 531 32.59 1.46 5.67
CA PHE A 531 32.59 0.02 5.91
C PHE A 531 33.13 -0.74 4.70
N THR A 532 32.63 -0.44 3.50
CA THR A 532 33.03 -1.12 2.27
C THR A 532 34.51 -0.91 1.97
N GLU A 533 35.03 0.31 2.11
CA GLU A 533 36.44 0.62 1.82
C GLU A 533 37.40 -0.21 2.69
N LYS A 534 37.05 -0.45 3.96
CA LYS A 534 37.82 -1.30 4.89
C LYS A 534 38.04 -2.71 4.32
N TYR A 535 36.96 -3.34 3.83
CA TYR A 535 37.00 -4.72 3.32
C TYR A 535 37.51 -4.81 1.89
N LEU A 536 37.23 -3.80 1.06
CA LEU A 536 37.82 -3.71 -0.28
C LEU A 536 39.35 -3.60 -0.20
N GLY A 537 39.92 -2.95 0.81
CA GLY A 537 41.36 -2.90 1.03
C GLY A 537 42.03 -4.26 1.24
N GLU A 538 41.26 -5.27 1.66
CA GLU A 538 41.73 -6.66 1.83
C GLU A 538 41.53 -7.50 0.56
N TYR A 539 40.82 -6.99 -0.45
CA TYR A 539 40.55 -7.71 -1.69
C TYR A 539 41.75 -7.69 -2.61
N ALA A 540 42.27 -8.87 -2.98
CA ALA A 540 43.47 -9.02 -3.82
C ALA A 540 43.37 -8.24 -5.16
N ARG A 541 42.16 -8.08 -5.70
CA ARG A 541 41.90 -7.37 -6.96
C ARG A 541 41.16 -6.04 -6.76
N ARG A 542 41.47 -5.34 -5.66
CA ARG A 542 40.93 -4.01 -5.32
C ARG A 542 41.02 -2.99 -6.46
N ASN A 543 42.04 -3.11 -7.32
CA ASN A 543 42.25 -2.23 -8.48
C ASN A 543 41.11 -2.28 -9.50
N LEU A 544 40.35 -3.39 -9.55
CA LEU A 544 39.20 -3.54 -10.44
C LEU A 544 37.99 -2.70 -9.97
N ILE A 545 37.93 -2.30 -8.70
CA ILE A 545 36.74 -1.66 -8.11
C ILE A 545 37.00 -0.16 -7.91
N GLU A 546 36.13 0.67 -8.45
CA GLU A 546 36.06 2.10 -8.18
C GLU A 546 34.87 2.37 -7.25
N LEU A 547 35.15 2.63 -5.97
CA LEU A 547 34.12 2.98 -4.98
C LEU A 547 33.90 4.49 -4.95
N VAL A 548 32.66 4.93 -5.15
CA VAL A 548 32.33 6.36 -5.25
C VAL A 548 31.24 6.75 -4.24
N HIS A 549 31.54 7.75 -3.40
CA HIS A 549 30.57 8.32 -2.46
C HIS A 549 29.69 9.36 -3.15
N LEU A 550 28.71 8.90 -3.93
CA LEU A 550 27.70 9.72 -4.60
C LEU A 550 26.36 9.00 -4.59
N ASP A 551 25.27 9.76 -4.62
CA ASP A 551 23.97 9.17 -4.92
C ASP A 551 23.88 8.74 -6.39
N ALA A 552 22.95 7.82 -6.66
CA ALA A 552 22.79 7.14 -7.94
C ALA A 552 22.73 8.08 -9.16
N LEU A 553 21.94 9.16 -9.09
CA LEU A 553 21.76 10.07 -10.22
C LEU A 553 22.97 10.99 -10.37
N SER A 554 23.51 11.51 -9.28
CA SER A 554 24.73 12.33 -9.31
C SER A 554 25.91 11.54 -9.86
N PHE A 555 26.04 10.26 -9.52
CA PHE A 555 27.07 9.38 -10.08
C PHE A 555 26.90 9.23 -11.60
N LEU A 556 25.70 8.88 -12.05
CA LEU A 556 25.39 8.72 -13.49
C LEU A 556 25.61 10.02 -14.29
N GLN A 557 25.31 11.17 -13.69
CA GLN A 557 25.54 12.49 -14.27
C GLN A 557 27.02 12.84 -14.37
N ASN A 558 27.83 12.46 -13.37
CA ASN A 558 29.27 12.69 -13.37
C ASN A 558 30.03 11.71 -14.28
N ALA A 559 29.51 10.49 -14.45
CA ALA A 559 30.04 9.50 -15.37
C ALA A 559 29.96 9.92 -16.86
N ASN A 560 29.28 11.04 -17.15
CA ASN A 560 28.99 11.56 -18.49
C ASN A 560 30.18 12.33 -19.13
N SER A 561 31.40 12.14 -18.65
CA SER A 561 32.58 12.89 -19.12
C SER A 561 33.42 12.17 -20.17
N ASP A 562 33.24 10.86 -20.36
CA ASP A 562 33.85 10.06 -21.42
C ASP A 562 32.83 9.02 -21.90
N ASP A 563 33.01 8.43 -23.09
CA ASP A 563 32.16 7.44 -23.78
C ASP A 563 31.90 6.11 -23.01
N ALA A 564 31.83 6.13 -21.68
CA ALA A 564 31.68 4.97 -20.81
C ALA A 564 30.42 4.17 -21.15
N LYS A 565 30.65 2.91 -21.54
CA LYS A 565 29.62 1.89 -21.74
C LYS A 565 29.88 0.75 -20.77
N PHE A 566 28.80 0.23 -20.19
CA PHE A 566 28.83 -0.90 -19.27
C PHE A 566 28.20 -2.13 -19.93
N ASP A 567 28.81 -3.28 -19.71
CA ASP A 567 28.30 -4.59 -20.12
C ASP A 567 27.35 -5.16 -19.06
N LEU A 568 27.51 -4.76 -17.81
CA LEU A 568 26.60 -5.09 -16.72
C LEU A 568 26.24 -3.83 -15.95
N ILE A 569 24.94 -3.60 -15.73
CA ILE A 569 24.47 -2.59 -14.78
C ILE A 569 23.58 -3.27 -13.74
N TYR A 570 23.97 -3.17 -12.48
CA TYR A 570 23.27 -3.67 -11.31
C TYR A 570 22.73 -2.52 -10.47
N LEU A 571 21.41 -2.34 -10.45
CA LEU A 571 20.74 -1.29 -9.67
C LEU A 571 20.08 -1.92 -8.44
N ASP A 572 20.61 -1.61 -7.26
CA ASP A 572 20.11 -2.10 -5.97
C ASP A 572 20.14 -1.01 -4.89
N ALA A 573 19.59 0.15 -5.23
CA ALA A 573 19.61 1.35 -4.39
C ALA A 573 18.20 1.80 -3.96
N ASN A 574 17.95 3.11 -3.90
CA ASN A 574 16.66 3.66 -3.57
C ASN A 574 15.64 3.39 -4.70
N LYS A 575 14.66 2.51 -4.44
CA LYS A 575 13.59 2.15 -5.38
C LYS A 575 12.84 3.35 -5.98
N ARG A 576 12.82 4.50 -5.28
CA ARG A 576 12.21 5.74 -5.79
C ARG A 576 12.94 6.34 -6.99
N THR A 577 14.24 6.11 -7.13
CA THR A 577 15.08 6.66 -8.22
C THR A 577 15.34 5.64 -9.32
N TYR A 578 14.74 4.44 -9.26
CA TYR A 578 15.01 3.37 -10.23
C TYR A 578 14.63 3.76 -11.65
N CYS A 579 13.45 4.37 -11.81
CA CYS A 579 13.00 4.83 -13.12
C CYS A 579 13.91 5.92 -13.65
N ASP A 580 14.32 6.88 -12.81
CA ASP A 580 15.21 7.97 -13.22
C ASP A 580 16.59 7.44 -13.63
N CYS A 581 17.15 6.49 -12.87
CA CYS A 581 18.44 5.86 -13.20
C CYS A 581 18.33 5.05 -14.49
N TYR A 582 17.29 4.22 -14.64
CA TYR A 582 17.05 3.44 -15.84
C TYR A 582 16.88 4.34 -17.07
N ASP A 583 16.04 5.37 -16.97
CA ASP A 583 15.82 6.33 -18.04
C ASP A 583 17.13 7.04 -18.41
N TYR A 584 17.93 7.45 -17.43
CA TYR A 584 19.22 8.07 -17.67
C TYR A 584 20.20 7.11 -18.37
N ILE A 585 20.30 5.87 -17.90
CA ILE A 585 21.14 4.81 -18.49
C ILE A 585 20.76 4.58 -19.95
N ILE A 586 19.47 4.43 -20.25
CA ILE A 586 19.02 4.15 -21.62
C ILE A 586 19.14 5.40 -22.50
N THR A 587 18.78 6.57 -22.02
CA THR A 587 18.81 7.84 -22.80
C THR A 587 20.23 8.23 -23.17
N ASN A 588 21.19 8.06 -22.26
CA ASN A 588 22.61 8.32 -22.51
C ASN A 588 23.33 7.09 -23.07
N ASN A 589 22.59 6.04 -23.40
CA ASN A 589 23.09 4.81 -24.01
C ASN A 589 24.24 4.17 -23.19
N LEU A 590 24.20 4.23 -21.87
CA LEU A 590 25.30 3.79 -20.99
C LEU A 590 25.46 2.26 -20.95
N LEU A 591 24.48 1.49 -21.43
CA LEU A 591 24.56 0.05 -21.54
C LEU A 591 25.01 -0.34 -22.96
N THR A 592 25.94 -1.29 -23.09
CA THR A 592 26.32 -1.79 -24.42
C THR A 592 25.15 -2.50 -25.10
N SER A 593 25.20 -2.63 -26.43
CA SER A 593 24.12 -3.31 -27.20
C SER A 593 23.90 -4.79 -26.81
N ARG A 594 24.88 -5.40 -26.14
CA ARG A 594 24.80 -6.76 -25.58
C ARG A 594 24.80 -6.77 -24.05
N GLY A 595 24.74 -5.59 -23.43
CA GLY A 595 24.84 -5.44 -21.99
C GLY A 595 23.58 -5.88 -21.28
N LEU A 596 23.75 -6.29 -20.03
CA LEU A 596 22.70 -6.74 -19.14
C LEU A 596 22.39 -5.67 -18.09
N TYR A 597 21.12 -5.28 -18.01
CA TYR A 597 20.62 -4.46 -16.91
C TYR A 597 19.81 -5.33 -15.93
N ARG A 598 20.13 -5.25 -14.65
CA ARG A 598 19.36 -5.82 -13.54
C ARG A 598 19.08 -4.72 -12.54
N GLY A 599 17.82 -4.30 -12.44
CA GLY A 599 17.32 -3.36 -11.42
C GLY A 599 16.04 -3.85 -10.80
#